data_AF-A1TWR2-F1
#
_entry.id   AF-A1TWR2-F1
#
_cell.length_a   1.000
_cell.length_b   1.000
_cell.length_c   1.000
_cell.angle_alpha   90.00
_cell.angle_beta   90.00
_cell.angle_gamma   90.00
#
_symmetry.space_group_name_H-M   'P 1'
#
loop_
_entity.id
_entity.type
_entity.pdbx_description
1 polymer ?
#
loop_
_entity_poly.entity_id
_entity_poly.type
_entity_poly.pdbx_seq_one_letter_code
_entity_poly.pdbx_strand_id
1 'polypeptide(L)'
;MGTPETDSRACKIIETVRTDTQSGAAQLATRALILVRQWLVAGEVSPDALEQLLTDLAGARPSMVPLANAIKRVRQGLVGGQGGASAAEQALPVVDSVLEQIASANRRVAEFATTRVSEQAIIFTHSRSSQVLALFRLLVQQGRNFSVICTQSSPGNEGFTLAQELDELGVPVTVITDAQMGLFVPKADLVLCGCDTWLADGHFLNKAGSYPLALLARAEAKPLWVLADSFKDSTAPHDEVTLEEMAANQLGAPAGQHITVRNLYFEPVPVQLISGRISEQGVFSFPAEPGP
;
A
#
# COMPACT_ATOMS: atom_id res chain seq x y z
N MET A 1 -2.49 42.08 14.98
CA MET A 1 -2.75 40.97 14.04
C MET A 1 -1.41 40.44 13.59
N GLY A 2 -0.85 39.48 14.32
CA GLY A 2 0.35 38.77 13.89
C GLY A 2 -0.10 37.60 13.01
N THR A 3 0.46 37.49 11.81
CA THR A 3 0.38 36.24 11.03
C THR A 3 0.86 35.08 11.90
N PRO A 4 0.19 33.92 11.91
CA PRO A 4 0.73 32.76 12.60
C PRO A 4 2.05 32.41 11.91
N GLU A 5 3.18 32.48 12.63
CA GLU A 5 4.40 31.84 12.16
C GLU A 5 4.08 30.35 12.03
N THR A 6 3.92 29.88 10.80
CA THR A 6 3.75 28.46 10.51
C THR A 6 4.94 27.74 11.13
N ASP A 7 4.68 26.83 12.09
CA ASP A 7 5.75 26.08 12.76
C ASP A 7 6.66 25.46 11.70
N SER A 8 7.91 25.92 11.62
CA SER A 8 8.90 25.47 10.63
C SER A 8 9.05 23.95 10.61
N ARG A 9 8.76 23.28 11.74
CA ARG A 9 8.76 21.81 11.84
C ARG A 9 7.57 21.19 11.11
N ALA A 10 6.36 21.75 11.25
CA ALA A 10 5.17 21.27 10.55
C ALA A 10 5.35 21.35 9.02
N CYS A 11 5.89 22.47 8.51
CA CYS A 11 6.22 22.61 7.08
C CYS A 11 7.21 21.54 6.59
N LYS A 12 8.24 21.23 7.38
CA LYS A 12 9.23 20.19 7.04
C LYS A 12 8.60 18.79 6.98
N ILE A 13 7.65 18.49 7.86
CA ILE A 13 6.93 17.22 7.86
C ILE A 13 6.12 17.07 6.56
N ILE A 14 5.36 18.11 6.20
CA ILE A 14 4.56 18.12 4.97
C ILE A 14 5.45 17.92 3.75
N GLU A 15 6.57 18.64 3.66
CA GLU A 15 7.49 18.53 2.53
C GLU A 15 8.16 17.15 2.45
N THR A 16 8.52 16.58 3.60
CA THR A 16 9.06 15.21 3.68
C THR A 16 8.06 14.19 3.13
N VAL A 17 6.78 14.32 3.47
CA VAL A 17 5.73 13.40 3.01
C VAL A 17 5.39 13.62 1.53
N ARG A 18 5.34 14.88 1.09
CA ARG A 18 5.03 15.26 -0.29
C ARG A 18 6.09 14.76 -1.29
N THR A 19 7.36 14.81 -0.92
CA THR A 19 8.48 14.46 -1.80
C THR A 19 8.92 13.00 -1.70
N ASP A 20 8.35 12.22 -0.77
CA ASP A 20 8.64 10.79 -0.67
C ASP A 20 7.92 10.02 -1.79
N THR A 21 8.66 9.67 -2.84
CA THR A 21 8.21 8.85 -3.97
C THR A 21 8.75 7.42 -3.92
N GLN A 22 9.38 7.02 -2.81
CA GLN A 22 10.04 5.71 -2.66
C GLN A 22 9.26 4.79 -1.71
N SER A 23 8.57 5.35 -0.72
CA SER A 23 7.75 4.60 0.21
C SER A 23 6.44 4.14 -0.43
N GLY A 24 6.05 2.90 -0.14
CA GLY A 24 4.69 2.43 -0.45
C GLY A 24 3.63 3.14 0.41
N ALA A 25 2.36 3.11 -0.03
CA ALA A 25 1.29 3.94 0.54
C ALA A 25 1.10 3.77 2.06
N ALA A 26 1.07 2.54 2.57
CA ALA A 26 0.94 2.27 4.01
C ALA A 26 2.19 2.66 4.83
N GLN A 27 3.37 2.57 4.23
CA GLN A 27 4.62 2.98 4.86
C GLN A 27 4.68 4.51 5.01
N LEU A 28 4.25 5.24 3.98
CA LEU A 28 4.16 6.69 4.01
C LEU A 28 3.17 7.18 5.07
N ALA A 29 2.00 6.54 5.19
CA ALA A 29 1.01 6.84 6.23
C ALA A 29 1.57 6.67 7.64
N THR A 30 2.21 5.52 7.90
CA THR A 30 2.87 5.25 9.19
C THR A 30 3.96 6.27 9.49
N ARG A 31 4.82 6.58 8.51
CA ARG A 31 5.90 7.57 8.65
C ARG A 31 5.36 8.97 8.94
N ALA A 32 4.30 9.40 8.25
CA ALA A 32 3.66 10.68 8.48
C ALA A 32 3.13 10.78 9.92
N LEU A 33 2.44 9.75 10.42
CA LEU A 33 1.96 9.72 11.80
C LEU A 33 3.08 9.70 12.84
N ILE A 34 4.19 9.01 12.58
CA ILE A 34 5.38 9.06 13.46
C ILE A 34 5.95 10.49 13.52
N LEU A 35 6.01 11.19 12.39
CA LEU A 35 6.47 12.58 12.34
C LEU A 35 5.52 13.52 13.08
N VAL A 36 4.20 13.35 12.91
CA VAL A 36 3.18 14.09 13.68
C VAL A 36 3.36 13.82 15.17
N ARG A 37 3.50 12.56 15.58
CA ARG A 37 3.75 12.17 16.98
C ARG A 37 4.99 12.86 17.56
N GLN A 38 6.10 12.86 16.82
CA GLN A 38 7.34 13.54 17.24
C GLN A 38 7.14 15.04 17.40
N TRP A 39 6.39 15.65 16.50
CA TRP A 39 6.05 17.07 16.57
C TRP A 39 5.19 17.41 17.80
N LEU A 40 4.17 16.58 18.09
CA LEU A 40 3.31 16.73 19.27
C LEU A 40 4.11 16.62 20.59
N VAL A 41 5.11 15.73 20.66
CA VAL A 41 5.96 15.57 21.85
C VAL A 41 6.93 16.74 22.04
N ALA A 42 7.30 17.44 20.96
CA ALA A 42 8.37 18.43 20.97
C ALA A 42 7.95 19.83 21.45
N GLY A 43 6.69 20.04 21.86
CA GLY A 43 6.26 21.30 22.46
C GLY A 43 4.76 21.54 22.40
N GLU A 44 4.34 22.71 22.87
CA GLU A 44 2.95 23.13 22.79
C GLU A 44 2.52 23.31 21.34
N VAL A 45 1.36 22.75 21.01
CA VAL A 45 0.73 22.82 19.70
C VAL A 45 -0.65 23.46 19.89
N SER A 46 -0.95 24.50 19.12
CA SER A 46 -2.31 25.07 19.10
C SER A 46 -3.28 24.15 18.33
N PRO A 47 -4.57 24.12 18.69
CA PRO A 47 -5.57 23.37 17.93
C PRO A 47 -5.57 23.71 16.43
N ASP A 48 -5.43 24.99 16.09
CA ASP A 48 -5.41 25.46 14.70
C ASP A 48 -4.17 24.95 13.94
N ALA A 49 -2.99 24.94 14.57
CA ALA A 49 -1.78 24.42 13.96
C ALA A 49 -1.86 22.91 13.71
N LEU A 50 -2.45 22.16 14.65
CA LEU A 50 -2.71 20.73 14.48
C LEU A 50 -3.67 20.47 13.30
N GLU A 51 -4.80 21.17 13.27
CA GLU A 51 -5.81 20.97 12.22
C GLU A 51 -5.27 21.37 10.84
N GLN A 52 -4.47 22.43 10.76
CA GLN A 52 -3.79 22.83 9.53
C GLN A 52 -2.81 21.75 9.06
N LEU A 53 -1.96 21.23 9.95
CA LEU A 53 -1.02 20.15 9.61
C LEU A 53 -1.74 18.89 9.12
N LEU A 54 -2.83 18.48 9.80
CA LEU A 54 -3.64 17.33 9.37
C LEU A 54 -4.29 17.60 8.00
N THR A 55 -4.73 18.83 7.71
CA THR A 55 -5.28 19.21 6.40
C THR A 55 -4.24 19.05 5.31
N ASP A 56 -3.07 19.63 5.54
CA ASP A 56 -2.00 19.63 4.55
C ASP A 56 -1.44 18.24 4.30
N LEU A 57 -1.34 17.39 5.34
CA LEU A 57 -0.92 16.00 5.20
C LEU A 57 -1.94 15.15 4.43
N ALA A 58 -3.23 15.33 4.67
CA ALA A 58 -4.26 14.60 3.93
C ALA A 58 -4.23 14.93 2.42
N GLY A 59 -3.86 16.16 2.06
CA GLY A 59 -3.71 16.60 0.67
C GLY A 59 -2.29 16.49 0.10
N ALA A 60 -1.30 16.07 0.89
CA ALA A 60 0.11 16.12 0.48
C ALA A 60 0.41 15.19 -0.70
N ARG A 61 -0.27 14.04 -0.77
CA ARG A 61 -0.19 13.07 -1.86
C ARG A 61 -1.58 12.49 -2.16
N PRO A 62 -2.38 13.13 -3.03
CA PRO A 62 -3.75 12.72 -3.32
C PRO A 62 -3.90 11.28 -3.84
N SER A 63 -2.87 10.73 -4.51
CA SER A 63 -2.83 9.33 -4.97
C SER A 63 -2.62 8.31 -3.84
N MET A 64 -2.25 8.75 -2.62
CA MET A 64 -1.93 7.89 -1.48
C MET A 64 -3.08 7.81 -0.48
N VAL A 65 -4.14 7.07 -0.84
CA VAL A 65 -5.37 6.90 -0.03
C VAL A 65 -5.09 6.46 1.43
N PRO A 66 -4.17 5.54 1.72
CA PRO A 66 -3.81 5.18 3.11
C PRO A 66 -3.38 6.35 3.99
N LEU A 67 -2.66 7.34 3.43
CA LEU A 67 -2.26 8.53 4.18
C LEU A 67 -3.48 9.37 4.55
N ALA A 68 -4.33 9.69 3.57
CA ALA A 68 -5.54 10.47 3.80
C ALA A 68 -6.47 9.77 4.80
N ASN A 69 -6.63 8.45 4.70
CA ASN A 69 -7.45 7.67 5.62
C ASN A 69 -6.87 7.60 7.04
N ALA A 70 -5.55 7.46 7.18
CA ALA A 70 -4.91 7.51 8.49
C ALA A 70 -5.15 8.86 9.17
N ILE A 71 -4.98 9.96 8.44
CA ILE A 71 -5.25 11.31 8.94
C ILE A 71 -6.74 11.51 9.27
N LYS A 72 -7.64 10.99 8.44
CA LYS A 72 -9.09 11.02 8.71
C LYS A 72 -9.44 10.31 10.02
N ARG A 73 -8.83 9.15 10.30
CA ARG A 73 -9.04 8.43 11.57
C ARG A 73 -8.48 9.21 12.77
N VAL A 74 -7.34 9.87 12.63
CA VAL A 74 -6.82 10.78 13.67
C VAL A 74 -7.84 11.88 13.95
N ARG A 75 -8.34 12.56 12.92
CA ARG A 75 -9.38 13.59 13.09
C ARG A 75 -10.63 13.08 13.78
N GLN A 76 -11.12 11.91 13.37
CA GLN A 76 -12.30 11.29 13.99
C GLN A 76 -12.09 11.00 15.48
N GLY A 77 -10.89 10.56 15.87
CA GLY A 77 -10.55 10.32 17.28
C GLY A 77 -10.42 11.60 18.11
N LEU A 78 -10.17 12.75 17.47
CA LEU A 78 -10.14 14.06 18.13
C LEU A 78 -11.55 14.63 18.40
N VAL A 79 -12.57 14.16 17.67
CA VAL A 79 -13.96 14.59 17.87
C VAL A 79 -14.46 14.05 19.21
N GLY A 80 -14.63 14.94 20.19
CA GLY A 80 -15.10 14.60 21.54
C GLY A 80 -14.08 14.78 22.67
N GLY A 81 -12.91 15.39 22.39
CA GLY A 81 -11.95 15.79 23.41
C GLY A 81 -12.58 16.66 24.51
N GLN A 82 -12.31 16.33 25.77
CA GLN A 82 -12.83 17.10 26.91
C GLN A 82 -11.99 18.36 27.14
N GLY A 83 -12.67 19.46 27.50
CA GLY A 83 -12.01 20.73 27.80
C GLY A 83 -11.07 20.62 29.00
N GLY A 84 -9.84 21.11 28.86
CA GLY A 84 -8.86 21.23 29.95
C GLY A 84 -7.44 20.79 29.60
N ALA A 85 -7.27 19.86 28.65
CA ALA A 85 -5.97 19.42 28.14
C ALA A 85 -5.55 20.21 26.90
N SER A 86 -4.25 20.38 26.68
CA SER A 86 -3.69 20.98 25.45
C SER A 86 -4.01 20.14 24.21
N ALA A 87 -3.97 20.74 23.01
CA ALA A 87 -4.23 20.00 21.77
C ALA A 87 -3.24 18.83 21.59
N ALA A 88 -2.00 19.00 22.02
CA ALA A 88 -0.98 17.94 21.97
C ALA A 88 -1.32 16.76 22.90
N GLU A 89 -1.74 17.03 24.13
CA GLU A 89 -2.14 15.99 25.10
C GLU A 89 -3.37 15.20 24.63
N GLN A 90 -4.30 15.86 23.93
CA GLN A 90 -5.46 15.20 23.34
C GLN A 90 -5.10 14.38 22.10
N ALA A 91 -4.20 14.89 21.24
CA ALA A 91 -3.88 14.26 19.97
C ALA A 91 -2.91 13.09 20.07
N LEU A 92 -1.96 13.12 21.01
CA LEU A 92 -0.96 12.08 21.15
C LEU A 92 -1.54 10.66 21.32
N PRO A 93 -2.48 10.40 22.25
CA PRO A 93 -3.06 9.06 22.40
C PRO A 93 -3.89 8.64 21.18
N VAL A 94 -4.49 9.59 20.45
CA VAL A 94 -5.23 9.31 19.22
C VAL A 94 -4.28 8.88 18.10
N VAL A 95 -3.17 9.60 17.91
CA VAL A 95 -2.14 9.24 16.92
C VAL A 95 -1.53 7.87 17.25
N ASP A 96 -1.23 7.60 18.52
CA ASP A 96 -0.72 6.31 18.98
C ASP A 96 -1.75 5.18 18.73
N SER A 97 -3.03 5.45 18.96
CA SER A 97 -4.11 4.50 18.65
C SER A 97 -4.19 4.18 17.16
N VAL A 98 -4.10 5.19 16.28
CA VAL A 98 -4.16 4.97 14.83
C VAL A 98 -2.92 4.21 14.32
N LEU A 99 -1.73 4.50 14.86
CA LEU A 99 -0.52 3.72 14.57
C LEU A 99 -0.68 2.24 14.96
N GLU A 100 -1.23 1.95 16.13
CA GLU A 100 -1.52 0.58 16.56
C GLU A 100 -2.58 -0.08 15.69
N GLN A 101 -3.62 0.65 15.26
CA GLN A 101 -4.62 0.14 14.32
C GLN A 101 -4.00 -0.28 12.98
N ILE A 102 -3.07 0.51 12.41
CA ILE A 102 -2.36 0.15 11.17
C ILE A 102 -1.53 -1.13 11.39
N ALA A 103 -0.77 -1.19 12.48
CA ALA A 103 0.07 -2.35 12.81
C ALA A 103 -0.76 -3.63 13.05
N SER A 104 -1.86 -3.51 13.79
CA SER A 104 -2.81 -4.59 14.06
C SER A 104 -3.51 -5.05 12.79
N ALA A 105 -3.91 -4.13 11.91
CA ALA A 105 -4.52 -4.49 10.64
C ALA A 105 -3.56 -5.32 9.77
N ASN A 106 -2.31 -4.87 9.61
CA ASN A 106 -1.29 -5.59 8.87
C ASN A 106 -1.06 -7.01 9.43
N ARG A 107 -1.01 -7.15 10.77
CA ARG A 107 -0.86 -8.45 11.44
C ARG A 107 -2.04 -9.38 11.16
N ARG A 108 -3.26 -8.89 11.33
CA ARG A 108 -4.49 -9.66 11.09
C ARG A 108 -4.65 -10.08 9.64
N VAL A 109 -4.27 -9.21 8.69
CA VAL A 109 -4.24 -9.55 7.25
C VAL A 109 -3.29 -10.72 7.00
N ALA A 110 -2.07 -10.67 7.55
CA ALA A 110 -1.11 -11.76 7.45
C ALA A 110 -1.65 -13.06 8.06
N GLU A 111 -2.23 -13.00 9.26
CA GLU A 111 -2.85 -14.14 9.96
C GLU A 111 -3.94 -14.79 9.09
N PHE A 112 -4.90 -14.02 8.58
CA PHE A 112 -5.95 -14.56 7.71
C PHE A 112 -5.40 -15.11 6.40
N ALA A 113 -4.38 -14.47 5.81
CA ALA A 113 -3.79 -14.91 4.56
C ALA A 113 -3.04 -16.25 4.69
N THR A 114 -2.56 -16.62 5.88
CA THR A 114 -1.94 -17.96 6.09
C THR A 114 -2.87 -19.11 5.71
N THR A 115 -4.18 -18.92 5.84
CA THR A 115 -5.23 -19.93 5.52
C THR A 115 -5.36 -20.22 4.02
N ARG A 116 -4.78 -19.37 3.15
CA ARG A 116 -4.79 -19.52 1.69
C ARG A 116 -3.49 -20.11 1.14
N VAL A 117 -2.46 -20.23 1.96
CA VAL A 117 -1.18 -20.78 1.55
C VAL A 117 -1.17 -22.27 1.92
N SER A 118 -0.94 -23.16 0.97
CA SER A 118 -0.74 -24.60 1.22
C SER A 118 0.69 -24.89 1.68
N GLU A 119 0.95 -26.08 2.22
CA GLU A 119 2.32 -26.51 2.48
C GLU A 119 3.13 -26.56 1.18
N GLN A 120 4.41 -26.17 1.26
CA GLN A 120 5.34 -26.19 0.13
C GLN A 120 4.91 -25.37 -1.10
N ALA A 121 3.98 -24.43 -0.92
CA ALA A 121 3.42 -23.63 -2.00
C ALA A 121 4.50 -22.84 -2.77
N ILE A 122 4.32 -22.77 -4.09
CA ILE A 122 4.99 -21.81 -4.96
C ILE A 122 4.08 -20.59 -5.08
N ILE A 123 4.49 -19.46 -4.50
CA ILE A 123 3.71 -18.23 -4.44
C ILE A 123 4.22 -17.25 -5.49
N PHE A 124 3.34 -16.77 -6.37
CA PHE A 124 3.66 -15.69 -7.30
C PHE A 124 3.25 -14.33 -6.72
N THR A 125 4.09 -13.31 -6.85
CA THR A 125 3.76 -11.93 -6.50
C THR A 125 4.34 -10.92 -7.48
N HIS A 126 3.73 -9.75 -7.55
CA HIS A 126 4.18 -8.62 -8.38
C HIS A 126 4.41 -7.40 -7.49
N SER A 127 5.52 -6.69 -7.73
CA SER A 127 6.04 -5.60 -6.90
C SER A 127 6.41 -6.02 -5.47
N ARG A 128 6.55 -5.04 -4.58
CA ARG A 128 6.85 -5.22 -3.15
C ARG A 128 5.70 -4.67 -2.30
N SER A 129 4.87 -5.57 -1.78
CA SER A 129 3.81 -5.23 -0.84
C SER A 129 4.24 -5.53 0.60
N SER A 130 4.12 -4.54 1.49
CA SER A 130 4.42 -4.70 2.91
C SER A 130 3.53 -5.76 3.59
N GLN A 131 2.27 -5.89 3.18
CA GLN A 131 1.36 -6.90 3.73
C GLN A 131 1.68 -8.31 3.25
N VAL A 132 2.10 -8.45 1.98
CA VAL A 132 2.57 -9.74 1.44
C VAL A 132 3.87 -10.15 2.13
N LEU A 133 4.81 -9.22 2.34
CA LEU A 133 6.02 -9.48 3.09
C LEU A 133 5.73 -9.84 4.57
N ALA A 134 4.74 -9.20 5.20
CA ALA A 134 4.32 -9.54 6.57
C ALA A 134 3.78 -10.97 6.66
N LEU A 135 3.00 -11.41 5.66
CA LEU A 135 2.59 -12.82 5.53
C LEU A 135 3.82 -13.73 5.42
N PHE A 136 4.77 -13.44 4.53
CA PHE A 136 5.96 -14.27 4.36
C PHE A 136 6.78 -14.39 5.65
N ARG A 137 6.97 -13.29 6.38
CA ARG A 137 7.62 -13.30 7.70
C ARG A 137 6.86 -14.19 8.69
N LEU A 138 5.53 -14.12 8.72
CA LEU A 138 4.71 -14.96 9.58
C LEU A 138 4.81 -16.45 9.21
N LEU A 139 4.81 -16.79 7.92
CA LEU A 139 4.98 -18.18 7.47
C LEU A 139 6.34 -18.75 7.90
N VAL A 140 7.42 -17.97 7.77
CA VAL A 140 8.76 -18.36 8.25
C VAL A 140 8.77 -18.56 9.76
N GLN A 141 8.16 -17.64 10.53
CA GLN A 141 8.04 -17.77 11.99
C GLN A 141 7.27 -19.03 12.41
N GLN A 142 6.32 -19.47 11.59
CA GLN A 142 5.56 -20.72 11.77
C GLN A 142 6.33 -21.97 11.30
N GLY A 143 7.56 -21.84 10.81
CA GLY A 143 8.37 -22.95 10.31
C GLY A 143 7.86 -23.54 8.99
N ARG A 144 7.10 -22.77 8.21
CA ARG A 144 6.51 -23.24 6.95
C ARG A 144 7.51 -23.13 5.80
N ASN A 145 7.59 -24.20 5.01
CA ASN A 145 8.37 -24.21 3.77
C ASN A 145 7.50 -23.73 2.60
N PHE A 146 8.01 -22.78 1.83
CA PHE A 146 7.40 -22.24 0.61
C PHE A 146 8.49 -21.60 -0.25
N SER A 147 8.18 -21.29 -1.51
CA SER A 147 9.05 -20.51 -2.40
C SER A 147 8.28 -19.42 -3.09
N VAL A 148 8.98 -18.39 -3.56
CA VAL A 148 8.38 -17.21 -4.18
C VAL A 148 8.89 -17.03 -5.60
N ILE A 149 7.99 -16.68 -6.51
CA ILE A 149 8.33 -16.11 -7.81
C ILE A 149 7.89 -14.64 -7.77
N CYS A 150 8.81 -13.71 -7.99
CA CYS A 150 8.48 -12.29 -8.09
C CYS A 150 8.97 -11.71 -9.41
N THR A 151 8.21 -10.76 -9.94
CA THR A 151 8.66 -9.97 -11.09
C THR A 151 9.53 -8.81 -10.63
N GLN A 152 10.47 -8.36 -11.47
CA GLN A 152 11.27 -7.17 -11.18
C GLN A 152 10.41 -5.95 -10.88
N SER A 153 9.28 -5.79 -11.58
CA SER A 153 8.33 -4.67 -11.44
C SER A 153 8.92 -3.37 -11.96
N SER A 154 9.17 -3.34 -13.27
CA SER A 154 9.74 -2.20 -13.97
C SER A 154 8.84 -0.96 -13.86
N PRO A 155 9.39 0.26 -13.90
CA PRO A 155 10.83 0.59 -13.87
C PRO A 155 11.40 0.78 -12.45
N GLY A 156 10.55 0.73 -11.42
CA GLY A 156 10.95 0.92 -10.03
C GLY A 156 11.76 -0.25 -9.46
N ASN A 157 11.66 -1.43 -10.09
CA ASN A 157 12.37 -2.64 -9.73
C ASN A 157 12.12 -3.08 -8.27
N GLU A 158 10.93 -2.81 -7.74
CA GLU A 158 10.60 -3.08 -6.33
C GLU A 158 10.70 -4.59 -5.99
N GLY A 159 10.54 -5.45 -7.00
CA GLY A 159 10.71 -6.89 -6.85
C GLY A 159 12.13 -7.31 -6.49
N PHE A 160 13.16 -6.52 -6.86
CA PHE A 160 14.53 -6.79 -6.42
C PHE A 160 14.70 -6.57 -4.92
N THR A 161 14.08 -5.51 -4.38
CA THR A 161 14.06 -5.28 -2.92
C THR A 161 13.33 -6.41 -2.21
N LEU A 162 12.17 -6.85 -2.73
CA LEU A 162 11.46 -7.99 -2.15
C LEU A 162 12.34 -9.26 -2.17
N ALA A 163 13.06 -9.52 -3.26
CA ALA A 163 13.93 -10.69 -3.37
C ALA A 163 15.06 -10.65 -2.33
N GLN A 164 15.66 -9.49 -2.09
CA GLN A 164 16.66 -9.30 -1.02
C GLN A 164 16.05 -9.57 0.36
N GLU A 165 14.87 -9.01 0.65
CA GLU A 165 14.18 -9.24 1.93
C GLU A 165 13.80 -10.72 2.15
N LEU A 166 13.53 -11.47 1.08
CA LEU A 166 13.25 -12.91 1.13
C LEU A 166 14.51 -13.75 1.32
N ASP A 167 15.61 -13.37 0.66
CA ASP A 167 16.92 -14.01 0.83
C ASP A 167 17.40 -13.89 2.29
N GLU A 168 17.27 -12.71 2.90
CA GLU A 168 17.56 -12.47 4.31
C GLU A 168 16.71 -13.33 5.26
N LEU A 169 15.51 -13.73 4.83
CA LEU A 169 14.62 -14.62 5.57
C LEU A 169 14.88 -16.11 5.29
N GLY A 170 15.80 -16.44 4.39
CA GLY A 170 16.07 -17.82 3.95
C GLY A 170 14.97 -18.43 3.09
N VAL A 171 14.16 -17.60 2.43
CA VAL A 171 13.07 -18.06 1.54
C VAL A 171 13.58 -18.12 0.09
N PRO A 172 13.51 -19.28 -0.60
CA PRO A 172 13.88 -19.37 -2.00
C PRO A 172 13.03 -18.44 -2.86
N VAL A 173 13.68 -17.56 -3.62
CA VAL A 173 13.02 -16.59 -4.50
C VAL A 173 13.57 -16.67 -5.93
N THR A 174 12.66 -16.71 -6.90
CA THR A 174 12.98 -16.58 -8.34
C THR A 174 12.53 -15.21 -8.83
N VAL A 175 13.45 -14.44 -9.40
CA VAL A 175 13.16 -13.12 -9.98
C VAL A 175 13.06 -13.23 -11.50
N ILE A 176 11.99 -12.68 -12.07
CA ILE A 176 11.73 -12.68 -13.52
C ILE A 176 11.42 -11.27 -14.04
N THR A 177 11.45 -11.05 -15.35
CA THR A 177 10.90 -9.81 -15.91
C THR A 177 9.37 -9.85 -15.95
N ASP A 178 8.74 -8.68 -16.00
CA ASP A 178 7.28 -8.57 -16.02
C ASP A 178 6.68 -9.28 -17.25
N ALA A 179 7.36 -9.26 -18.39
CA ALA A 179 6.94 -9.94 -19.62
C ALA A 179 6.97 -11.47 -19.52
N GLN A 180 7.70 -12.04 -18.54
CA GLN A 180 7.79 -13.49 -18.35
C GLN A 180 6.64 -14.05 -17.51
N MET A 181 5.69 -13.22 -17.02
CA MET A 181 4.56 -13.68 -16.21
C MET A 181 3.86 -14.90 -16.81
N GLY A 182 3.59 -14.91 -18.13
CA GLY A 182 2.93 -16.03 -18.82
C GLY A 182 3.71 -17.37 -18.76
N LEU A 183 5.03 -17.34 -18.54
CA LEU A 183 5.84 -18.56 -18.42
C LEU A 183 5.88 -19.11 -16.98
N PHE A 184 5.53 -18.28 -15.98
CA PHE A 184 5.77 -18.59 -14.57
C PHE A 184 4.50 -18.60 -13.71
N VAL A 185 3.45 -17.85 -14.07
CA VAL A 185 2.13 -17.96 -13.41
C VAL A 185 1.59 -19.40 -13.45
N PRO A 186 1.69 -20.17 -14.57
CA PRO A 186 1.24 -21.57 -14.58
C PRO A 186 1.96 -22.47 -13.56
N LYS A 187 3.17 -22.10 -13.15
CA LYS A 187 4.01 -22.85 -12.20
C LYS A 187 3.70 -22.54 -10.74
N ALA A 188 2.94 -21.49 -10.46
CA ALA A 188 2.56 -21.11 -9.11
C ALA A 188 1.33 -21.89 -8.64
N ASP A 189 1.23 -22.11 -7.33
CA ASP A 189 0.04 -22.67 -6.68
C ASP A 189 -0.93 -21.57 -6.25
N LEU A 190 -0.39 -20.38 -5.97
CA LEU A 190 -1.10 -19.23 -5.44
C LEU A 190 -0.49 -17.95 -6.01
N VAL A 191 -1.35 -17.00 -6.39
CA VAL A 191 -0.93 -15.63 -6.71
C VAL A 191 -1.38 -14.71 -5.58
N LEU A 192 -0.46 -13.88 -5.10
CA LEU A 192 -0.73 -12.84 -4.12
C LEU A 192 -0.31 -11.49 -4.69
N CYS A 193 -1.08 -10.45 -4.40
CA CYS A 193 -0.60 -9.08 -4.60
C CYS A 193 -1.06 -8.15 -3.47
N GLY A 194 -0.40 -7.00 -3.41
CA GLY A 194 -0.84 -5.89 -2.58
C GLY A 194 -1.96 -5.10 -3.23
N CYS A 195 -2.20 -3.94 -2.64
CA CYS A 195 -3.18 -2.97 -3.09
C CYS A 195 -2.71 -1.61 -2.59
N ASP A 196 -2.77 -0.60 -3.43
CA ASP A 196 -2.51 0.79 -3.07
C ASP A 196 -3.81 1.49 -2.69
N THR A 197 -4.89 1.21 -3.42
CA THR A 197 -6.23 1.75 -3.16
C THR A 197 -7.31 0.76 -3.56
N TRP A 198 -8.29 0.53 -2.71
CA TRP A 198 -9.49 -0.24 -3.00
C TRP A 198 -10.64 0.70 -3.32
N LEU A 199 -11.18 0.64 -4.53
CA LEU A 199 -12.14 1.64 -5.05
C LEU A 199 -13.59 1.21 -4.81
N ALA A 200 -14.51 2.18 -4.85
CA ALA A 200 -15.91 1.98 -4.50
C ALA A 200 -16.70 1.15 -5.54
N ASP A 201 -16.19 1.05 -6.77
CA ASP A 201 -16.89 0.49 -7.93
C ASP A 201 -16.37 -0.89 -8.35
N GLY A 202 -15.69 -1.60 -7.44
CA GLY A 202 -15.19 -2.94 -7.72
C GLY A 202 -13.88 -2.96 -8.52
N HIS A 203 -13.07 -1.91 -8.43
CA HIS A 203 -11.67 -1.92 -8.85
C HIS A 203 -10.74 -1.78 -7.65
N PHE A 204 -9.48 -2.14 -7.85
CA PHE A 204 -8.40 -1.73 -6.98
C PHE A 204 -7.22 -1.22 -7.81
N LEU A 205 -6.47 -0.28 -7.26
CA LEU A 205 -5.21 0.17 -7.82
C LEU A 205 -4.08 -0.63 -7.21
N ASN A 206 -3.17 -1.11 -8.05
CA ASN A 206 -1.90 -1.68 -7.65
C ASN A 206 -0.87 -1.42 -8.75
N LYS A 207 0.40 -1.78 -8.49
CA LYS A 207 1.51 -1.64 -9.46
C LYS A 207 1.12 -2.07 -10.88
N ALA A 208 1.45 -1.25 -11.88
CA ALA A 208 1.26 -1.57 -13.29
C ALA A 208 1.98 -2.90 -13.65
N GLY A 209 1.23 -3.82 -14.26
CA GLY A 209 1.54 -5.24 -14.37
C GLY A 209 0.57 -6.14 -13.58
N SER A 210 -0.17 -5.57 -12.63
CA SER A 210 -1.18 -6.30 -11.82
C SER A 210 -2.41 -6.71 -12.61
N TYR A 211 -2.87 -5.92 -13.59
CA TYR A 211 -4.01 -6.29 -14.43
C TYR A 211 -3.66 -7.45 -15.37
N PRO A 212 -2.53 -7.43 -16.12
CA PRO A 212 -2.04 -8.61 -16.83
C PRO A 212 -1.87 -9.84 -15.94
N LEU A 213 -1.34 -9.67 -14.72
CA LEU A 213 -1.23 -10.76 -13.74
C LEU A 213 -2.60 -11.35 -13.39
N ALA A 214 -3.61 -10.52 -13.15
CA ALA A 214 -4.96 -10.98 -12.82
C ALA A 214 -5.64 -11.72 -13.98
N LEU A 215 -5.47 -11.22 -15.21
CA LEU A 215 -5.94 -11.92 -16.42
C LEU A 215 -5.27 -13.29 -16.57
N LEU A 216 -3.95 -13.36 -16.39
CA LEU A 216 -3.19 -14.62 -16.49
C LEU A 216 -3.55 -15.59 -15.38
N ALA A 217 -3.66 -15.13 -14.14
CA ALA A 217 -4.07 -15.97 -13.02
C ALA A 217 -5.44 -16.60 -13.29
N ARG A 218 -6.39 -15.81 -13.80
CA ARG A 218 -7.71 -16.33 -14.20
C ARG A 218 -7.62 -17.34 -15.34
N ALA A 219 -6.85 -17.04 -16.39
CA ALA A 219 -6.69 -17.93 -17.55
C ALA A 219 -6.05 -19.27 -17.17
N GLU A 220 -5.10 -19.27 -16.23
CA GLU A 220 -4.39 -20.44 -15.74
C GLU A 220 -5.07 -21.11 -14.53
N ALA A 221 -6.30 -20.67 -14.20
CA ALA A 221 -7.08 -21.15 -13.06
C ALA A 221 -6.30 -21.10 -11.72
N LYS A 222 -5.44 -20.10 -11.54
CA LYS A 222 -4.68 -19.87 -10.31
C LYS A 222 -5.45 -18.94 -9.37
N PRO A 223 -5.58 -19.29 -8.09
CA PRO A 223 -6.22 -18.40 -7.14
C PRO A 223 -5.37 -17.12 -6.95
N LEU A 224 -6.00 -15.97 -7.11
CA LEU A 224 -5.37 -14.66 -6.89
C LEU A 224 -6.04 -13.95 -5.70
N TRP A 225 -5.30 -13.77 -4.61
CA TRP A 225 -5.78 -13.06 -3.43
C TRP A 225 -5.08 -11.71 -3.27
N VAL A 226 -5.87 -10.68 -3.00
CA VAL A 226 -5.39 -9.32 -2.78
C VAL A 226 -5.36 -9.03 -1.28
N LEU A 227 -4.19 -8.67 -0.76
CA LEU A 227 -4.03 -8.28 0.64
C LEU A 227 -4.23 -6.77 0.75
N ALA A 228 -5.34 -6.36 1.37
CA ALA A 228 -5.76 -4.97 1.45
C ALA A 228 -6.55 -4.69 2.75
N ASP A 229 -5.94 -3.98 3.70
CA ASP A 229 -6.60 -3.50 4.91
C ASP A 229 -7.61 -2.38 4.62
N SER A 230 -8.40 -1.97 5.62
CA SER A 230 -9.39 -0.89 5.47
C SER A 230 -8.80 0.52 5.39
N PHE A 231 -7.50 0.73 5.57
CA PHE A 231 -6.88 2.04 5.30
C PHE A 231 -6.76 2.30 3.79
N LYS A 232 -6.89 1.26 2.96
CA LYS A 232 -6.81 1.38 1.51
C LYS A 232 -8.14 1.72 0.84
N ASP A 233 -9.25 1.73 1.58
CA ASP A 233 -10.58 1.96 1.02
C ASP A 233 -10.79 3.41 0.55
N SER A 234 -11.27 3.59 -0.67
CA SER A 234 -11.64 4.86 -1.26
C SER A 234 -13.11 4.86 -1.65
N THR A 235 -13.75 6.02 -1.53
CA THR A 235 -15.11 6.24 -2.02
C THR A 235 -15.14 6.64 -3.50
N ALA A 236 -13.98 6.90 -4.11
CA ALA A 236 -13.90 7.26 -5.51
C ALA A 236 -14.06 6.03 -6.42
N PRO A 237 -14.76 6.15 -7.56
CA PRO A 237 -14.72 5.18 -8.64
C PRO A 237 -13.40 5.28 -9.43
N HIS A 238 -13.09 4.27 -10.24
CA HIS A 238 -11.82 4.17 -10.96
C HIS A 238 -11.63 5.22 -12.07
N ASP A 239 -12.71 5.72 -12.67
CA ASP A 239 -12.69 6.74 -13.72
C ASP A 239 -12.43 8.16 -13.19
N GLU A 240 -12.61 8.38 -11.90
CA GLU A 240 -12.27 9.64 -11.20
C GLU A 240 -10.83 9.64 -10.65
N VAL A 241 -10.13 8.50 -10.66
CA VAL A 241 -8.76 8.40 -10.16
C VAL A 241 -7.77 8.95 -11.20
N THR A 242 -6.98 9.95 -10.79
CA THR A 242 -5.79 10.34 -11.55
C THR A 242 -4.61 9.44 -11.18
N LEU A 243 -4.13 8.66 -12.15
CA LEU A 243 -2.96 7.81 -11.98
C LEU A 243 -1.68 8.66 -11.99
N GLU A 244 -0.80 8.37 -11.04
CA GLU A 244 0.46 9.08 -10.88
C GLU A 244 1.44 8.70 -12.01
N GLU A 245 1.96 9.73 -12.68
CA GLU A 245 3.03 9.60 -13.66
C GLU A 245 4.38 9.93 -13.04
N MET A 246 5.29 8.97 -13.11
CA MET A 246 6.66 9.10 -12.65
C MET A 246 7.55 9.70 -13.73
N ALA A 247 8.79 10.04 -13.36
CA ALA A 247 9.72 10.67 -14.28
C ALA A 247 10.00 9.78 -15.50
N ALA A 248 9.83 10.33 -16.70
CA ALA A 248 10.00 9.61 -17.97
C ALA A 248 11.41 9.03 -18.17
N ASN A 249 12.42 9.66 -17.57
CA ASN A 249 13.83 9.23 -17.67
C ASN A 249 14.09 7.86 -17.02
N GLN A 250 13.24 7.38 -16.11
CA GLN A 250 13.36 6.05 -15.51
C GLN A 250 13.22 4.92 -16.54
N LEU A 251 12.52 5.17 -17.66
CA LEU A 251 12.33 4.18 -18.72
C LEU A 251 13.51 4.08 -19.69
N GLY A 252 14.47 5.02 -19.64
CA GLY A 252 15.62 5.03 -20.54
C GLY A 252 15.25 5.16 -22.03
N ALA A 253 14.07 5.68 -22.34
CA ALA A 253 13.59 5.82 -23.72
C ALA A 253 14.43 6.87 -24.51
N PRO A 254 14.67 6.66 -25.81
CA PRO A 254 15.38 7.64 -26.64
C PRO A 254 14.55 8.92 -26.81
N ALA A 255 15.24 10.05 -26.92
CA ALA A 255 14.60 11.31 -27.29
C ALA A 255 14.18 11.31 -28.77
N GLY A 256 13.05 11.92 -29.09
CA GLY A 256 12.60 12.08 -30.47
C GLY A 256 11.33 12.91 -30.56
N GLN A 257 11.18 13.69 -31.64
CA GLN A 257 10.03 14.58 -31.83
C GLN A 257 8.68 13.84 -31.95
N HIS A 258 8.71 12.54 -32.26
CA HIS A 258 7.54 11.69 -32.40
C HIS A 258 7.43 10.62 -31.30
N ILE A 259 8.28 10.68 -30.27
CA ILE A 259 8.30 9.74 -29.16
C ILE A 259 7.69 10.42 -27.94
N THR A 260 6.55 9.89 -27.48
CA THR A 260 5.95 10.32 -26.21
C THR A 260 6.18 9.22 -25.18
N VAL A 261 6.87 9.56 -24.09
CA VAL A 261 7.18 8.63 -23.01
C VAL A 261 6.16 8.83 -21.88
N ARG A 262 5.51 7.75 -21.46
CA ARG A 262 4.55 7.72 -20.34
C ARG A 262 5.04 6.70 -19.33
N ASN A 263 5.06 7.06 -18.04
CA ASN A 263 5.57 6.20 -16.96
C ASN A 263 4.54 6.13 -15.82
N LEU A 264 3.48 5.35 -16.04
CA LEU A 264 2.42 5.13 -15.06
C LEU A 264 2.80 3.99 -14.14
N TYR A 265 2.78 4.23 -12.83
CA TYR A 265 3.19 3.22 -11.84
C TYR A 265 2.06 2.32 -11.38
N PHE A 266 0.81 2.74 -11.55
CA PHE A 266 -0.36 2.02 -11.07
C PHE A 266 -1.38 1.86 -12.18
N GLU A 267 -2.24 0.88 -12.05
CA GLU A 267 -3.38 0.65 -12.94
C GLU A 267 -4.59 0.14 -12.16
N PRO A 268 -5.82 0.40 -12.64
CA PRO A 268 -7.02 -0.20 -12.09
C PRO A 268 -7.13 -1.68 -12.50
N VAL A 269 -7.47 -2.53 -11.54
CA VAL A 269 -7.71 -3.97 -11.74
C VAL A 269 -9.13 -4.29 -11.26
N PRO A 270 -9.99 -4.86 -12.12
CA PRO A 270 -11.35 -5.23 -11.74
C PRO A 270 -11.37 -6.46 -10.80
N VAL A 271 -12.18 -6.42 -9.75
CA VAL A 271 -12.27 -7.49 -8.74
C VAL A 271 -12.86 -8.80 -9.27
N GLN A 272 -13.49 -8.78 -10.45
CA GLN A 272 -14.00 -9.96 -11.15
C GLN A 272 -12.88 -10.89 -11.64
N LEU A 273 -11.61 -10.45 -11.61
CA LEU A 273 -10.46 -11.25 -12.02
C LEU A 273 -9.72 -11.93 -10.87
N ILE A 274 -10.07 -11.62 -9.62
CA ILE A 274 -9.38 -12.13 -8.45
C ILE A 274 -10.29 -13.08 -7.67
N SER A 275 -9.69 -13.96 -6.87
CA SER A 275 -10.43 -14.86 -5.99
C SER A 275 -11.05 -14.14 -4.79
N GLY A 276 -10.43 -13.05 -4.34
CA GLY A 276 -10.94 -12.30 -3.20
C GLY A 276 -9.96 -11.31 -2.58
N ARG A 277 -10.48 -10.56 -1.60
CA ARG A 277 -9.73 -9.66 -0.73
C ARG A 277 -9.52 -10.29 0.64
N ILE A 278 -8.34 -10.11 1.20
CA ILE A 278 -8.04 -10.41 2.60
C ILE A 278 -7.75 -9.10 3.32
N SER A 279 -8.58 -8.78 4.32
CA SER A 279 -8.43 -7.61 5.19
C SER A 279 -8.36 -8.04 6.66
N GLU A 280 -8.12 -7.09 7.56
CA GLU A 280 -8.16 -7.34 8.99
C GLU A 280 -9.56 -7.71 9.51
N GLN A 281 -10.60 -7.56 8.69
CA GLN A 281 -11.97 -7.95 9.00
C GLN A 281 -12.29 -9.39 8.57
N GLY A 282 -11.42 -10.02 7.77
CA GLY A 282 -11.55 -11.40 7.34
C GLY A 282 -11.22 -11.62 5.87
N VAL A 283 -11.75 -12.72 5.33
CA VAL A 283 -11.55 -13.15 3.95
C VAL A 283 -12.85 -12.97 3.16
N PHE A 284 -12.79 -12.17 2.10
CA PHE A 284 -13.92 -11.82 1.25
C PHE A 284 -13.69 -12.41 -0.14
N SER A 285 -14.40 -13.49 -0.47
CA SER A 285 -14.30 -14.11 -1.79
C SER A 285 -15.18 -13.38 -2.81
N PHE A 286 -14.70 -13.24 -4.05
CA PHE A 286 -15.53 -12.81 -5.16
C PHE A 286 -15.91 -14.05 -5.99
N PRO A 287 -17.20 -14.21 -6.35
CA PRO A 287 -17.59 -15.29 -7.23
C PRO A 287 -16.86 -15.12 -8.56
N ALA A 288 -16.25 -16.20 -9.07
CA ALA A 288 -15.78 -16.21 -10.45
C ALA A 288 -17.01 -16.01 -11.34
N GLU A 289 -17.08 -14.90 -12.07
CA GLU A 289 -18.05 -14.83 -13.16
C GLU A 289 -17.69 -15.94 -14.16
N PRO A 290 -18.70 -16.67 -14.69
CA PRO A 290 -18.43 -17.65 -15.74
C PRO A 290 -17.65 -16.95 -16.85
N GLY A 291 -16.52 -17.54 -17.24
CA GLY A 291 -15.73 -17.04 -18.35
C GLY A 291 -16.59 -16.95 -19.63
N PRO A 292 -16.23 -16.07 -20.57
CA PRO A 292 -16.88 -16.04 -21.88
C PRO A 292 -16.79 -17.40 -22.60
#